data_AF-A0A4Q0XHY7-F1
#
_entry.id   AF-A0A4Q0XHY7-F1
#
_cell.length_a   1.000
_cell.length_b   1.000
_cell.length_c   1.000
_cell.angle_alpha   90.00
_cell.angle_beta   90.00
_cell.angle_gamma   90.00
#
_symmetry.space_group_name_H-M   'P 1'
#
loop_
_entity.id
_entity.type
_entity.pdbx_description
1 polymer ?
#
loop_
_entity_poly.entity_id
_entity_poly.type
_entity_poly.pdbx_seq_one_letter_code
_entity_poly.pdbx_strand_id
1 'polypeptide(L)'
;MRYNLILISLLTFSCSNQKEITEFEKVLGKENSEILTYLVNDFESDFLKRQYPNISTKKAYNQFLKELSNGQTEYKPKISENSTEYLENSALRLEIYSVPDSIWIERDPEKLTFSNNNYPTLNIKRKYLMPDGTFRYGTSVSSFQYKEPIDDDSVIIESRKNWIDINYDGRYSRALNAISNKSDFLTEYLKIRDASGMIDPRFIAERMLESKVDLNNYFIKRLIITEIVY
;
A
#
# COMPACT_ATOMS: atom_id res chain seq x y z
N MET A 1 36.89 -12.69 -14.02
CA MET A 1 35.42 -12.61 -14.03
C MET A 1 35.03 -11.25 -14.58
N ARG A 2 34.25 -11.20 -15.66
CA ARG A 2 33.77 -9.95 -16.24
C ARG A 2 32.58 -9.45 -15.41
N TYR A 3 32.75 -8.32 -14.73
CA TYR A 3 31.63 -7.61 -14.12
C TYR A 3 30.80 -6.98 -15.25
N ASN A 4 29.58 -7.49 -15.46
CA ASN A 4 28.60 -6.82 -16.31
C ASN A 4 28.04 -5.63 -15.53
N LEU A 5 28.48 -4.43 -15.90
CA LEU A 5 27.87 -3.18 -15.47
C LEU A 5 26.47 -3.11 -16.12
N ILE A 6 25.41 -3.30 -15.33
CA ILE A 6 24.05 -3.02 -15.79
C ILE A 6 23.92 -1.49 -15.86
N LEU A 7 24.01 -0.96 -17.06
CA LEU A 7 23.77 0.45 -17.35
C LEU A 7 22.26 0.71 -17.21
N ILE A 8 21.84 1.22 -16.05
CA ILE A 8 20.46 1.69 -15.84
C ILE A 8 20.26 2.91 -16.74
N SER A 9 19.49 2.73 -17.80
CA SER A 9 19.10 3.79 -18.73
C SER A 9 18.20 4.79 -18.01
N LEU A 10 18.79 5.88 -17.52
CA LEU A 10 18.11 7.07 -17.03
C LEU A 10 17.47 7.79 -18.24
N LEU A 11 16.29 7.34 -18.63
CA LEU A 11 15.47 8.01 -19.64
C LEU A 11 14.95 9.34 -19.08
N THR A 12 15.58 10.44 -19.53
CA THR A 12 15.06 11.82 -19.64
C THR A 12 13.94 12.21 -18.69
N PHE A 13 14.25 12.40 -17.41
CA PHE A 13 13.37 13.16 -16.52
C PHE A 13 13.59 14.65 -16.78
N SER A 14 12.50 15.38 -17.08
CA SER A 14 12.49 16.84 -17.00
C SER A 14 13.10 17.30 -15.67
N CYS A 15 13.92 18.35 -15.67
CA CYS A 15 14.61 18.84 -14.47
C CYS A 15 13.68 19.17 -13.29
N SER A 16 12.38 19.44 -13.52
CA SER A 16 11.40 19.62 -12.44
C SER A 16 11.30 18.35 -11.59
N ASN A 17 11.02 17.20 -12.24
CA ASN A 17 10.79 15.91 -11.58
C ASN A 17 11.99 15.44 -10.75
N GLN A 18 13.21 15.79 -11.15
CA GLN A 18 14.41 15.32 -10.46
C GLN A 18 14.50 15.84 -9.02
N LYS A 19 14.06 17.08 -8.78
CA LYS A 19 14.08 17.67 -7.44
C LYS A 19 13.07 16.98 -6.53
N GLU A 20 11.84 16.77 -7.01
CA GLU A 20 10.82 16.07 -6.24
C GLU A 20 11.22 14.63 -5.93
N ILE A 21 11.79 13.92 -6.91
CA ILE A 21 12.29 12.54 -6.71
C ILE A 21 13.35 12.53 -5.61
N THR A 22 14.30 13.47 -5.67
CA THR A 22 15.36 13.57 -4.67
C THR A 22 14.81 13.87 -3.27
N GLU A 23 13.81 14.74 -3.16
CA GLU A 23 13.16 15.07 -1.88
C GLU A 23 12.40 13.86 -1.30
N PHE A 24 11.63 13.17 -2.15
CA PHE A 24 10.92 11.95 -1.79
C PHE A 24 11.89 10.86 -1.31
N GLU A 25 12.91 10.53 -2.11
CA GLU A 25 13.87 9.46 -1.79
C GLU A 25 14.74 9.80 -0.57
N LYS A 26 15.01 11.08 -0.33
CA LYS A 26 15.71 11.54 0.87
C LYS A 26 14.90 11.26 2.14
N VAL A 27 13.58 11.50 2.10
CA VAL A 27 12.70 11.24 3.25
C VAL A 27 12.48 9.75 3.43
N LEU A 28 12.17 9.03 2.34
CA LEU A 28 11.91 7.59 2.36
C LEU A 28 13.16 6.80 2.76
N GLY A 29 14.34 7.24 2.34
CA GLY A 29 15.60 6.55 2.53
C GLY A 29 15.97 5.67 1.33
N LYS A 30 17.28 5.43 1.16
CA LYS A 30 17.84 4.74 0.00
C LYS A 30 17.29 3.32 -0.17
N GLU A 31 17.36 2.50 0.88
CA GLU A 31 16.93 1.10 0.85
C GLU A 31 15.44 0.96 0.48
N ASN A 32 14.57 1.74 1.13
CA ASN A 32 13.14 1.73 0.86
C ASN A 32 12.80 2.27 -0.54
N SER A 33 13.56 3.26 -1.04
CA SER A 33 13.45 3.73 -2.43
C SER A 33 13.85 2.66 -3.45
N GLU A 34 14.90 1.88 -3.15
CA GLU A 34 15.36 0.76 -3.99
C GLU A 34 14.32 -0.37 -4.01
N ILE A 35 13.70 -0.71 -2.87
CA ILE A 35 12.62 -1.70 -2.80
C ILE A 35 11.42 -1.25 -3.65
N LEU A 36 10.93 0.00 -3.50
CA LEU A 36 9.83 0.50 -4.33
C LEU A 36 10.17 0.46 -5.83
N THR A 37 11.42 0.77 -6.18
CA THR A 37 11.89 0.70 -7.57
C THR A 37 11.85 -0.74 -8.09
N TYR A 38 12.30 -1.70 -7.28
CA TYR A 38 12.20 -3.12 -7.61
C TYR A 38 10.76 -3.56 -7.83
N LEU A 39 9.84 -3.22 -6.91
CA LEU A 39 8.43 -3.60 -7.01
C LEU A 39 7.75 -3.04 -8.27
N VAL A 40 8.04 -1.78 -8.63
CA VAL A 40 7.56 -1.17 -9.89
C VAL A 40 8.13 -1.94 -11.10
N ASN A 41 9.44 -2.20 -11.10
CA ASN A 41 10.09 -2.86 -12.23
C ASN A 41 9.60 -4.30 -12.41
N ASP A 42 9.41 -5.05 -11.33
CA ASP A 42 8.87 -6.40 -11.36
C ASP A 42 7.43 -6.41 -11.88
N PHE A 43 6.57 -5.53 -11.38
CA PHE A 43 5.20 -5.38 -11.88
C PHE A 43 5.16 -5.06 -13.38
N GLU A 44 6.03 -4.16 -13.86
CA GLU A 44 6.10 -3.82 -15.28
C GLU A 44 6.70 -4.93 -16.14
N SER A 45 7.75 -5.59 -15.67
CA SER A 45 8.53 -6.55 -16.45
C SER A 45 7.96 -7.96 -16.42
N ASP A 46 7.15 -8.30 -15.42
CA ASP A 46 6.48 -9.58 -15.27
C ASP A 46 4.96 -9.42 -15.45
N PHE A 47 4.23 -8.91 -14.46
CA PHE A 47 2.76 -8.88 -14.48
C PHE A 47 2.18 -8.18 -15.71
N LEU A 48 2.57 -6.92 -15.98
CA LEU A 48 2.02 -6.17 -17.11
C LEU A 48 2.38 -6.80 -18.45
N LYS A 49 3.59 -7.34 -18.61
CA LYS A 49 3.98 -8.02 -19.85
C LYS A 49 3.24 -9.34 -20.06
N ARG A 50 3.00 -10.12 -19.00
CA ARG A 50 2.23 -11.36 -19.09
C ARG A 50 0.77 -11.10 -19.39
N GLN A 51 0.15 -10.11 -18.73
CA GLN A 51 -1.27 -9.80 -18.94
C GLN A 51 -1.52 -9.04 -20.26
N TYR A 52 -0.59 -8.17 -20.68
CA TYR A 52 -0.78 -7.28 -21.83
C TYR A 52 0.45 -7.27 -22.78
N PRO A 53 0.81 -8.41 -23.40
CA PRO A 53 2.09 -8.59 -24.11
C PRO A 53 2.28 -7.71 -25.35
N ASN A 54 1.19 -7.25 -25.98
CA ASN A 54 1.23 -6.60 -27.29
C ASN A 54 1.02 -5.08 -27.23
N ILE A 55 1.06 -4.48 -26.03
CA ILE A 55 0.88 -3.04 -25.85
C ILE A 55 2.03 -2.45 -25.03
N SER A 56 2.26 -1.14 -25.18
CA SER A 56 3.29 -0.45 -24.41
C SER A 56 2.95 -0.41 -22.93
N THR A 57 3.95 -0.30 -22.06
CA THR A 57 3.78 -0.24 -20.60
C THR A 57 2.74 0.80 -20.16
N LYS A 58 2.76 2.00 -20.76
CA LYS A 58 1.75 3.05 -20.49
C LYS A 58 0.32 2.59 -20.83
N LYS A 59 0.14 1.90 -21.97
CA LYS A 59 -1.16 1.34 -22.35
C LYS A 59 -1.55 0.16 -21.45
N ALA A 60 -0.59 -0.64 -21.02
CA ALA A 60 -0.80 -1.75 -20.07
C ALA A 60 -1.29 -1.24 -18.71
N TYR A 61 -0.65 -0.22 -18.13
CA TYR A 61 -1.17 0.45 -16.92
C TYR A 61 -2.59 0.98 -17.13
N ASN A 62 -2.84 1.66 -18.26
CA ASN A 62 -4.17 2.20 -18.53
C ASN A 62 -5.22 1.08 -18.64
N GLN A 63 -4.87 -0.05 -19.26
CA GLN A 63 -5.77 -1.19 -19.38
C GLN A 63 -6.03 -1.83 -18.00
N PHE A 64 -4.98 -2.03 -17.22
CA PHE A 64 -5.06 -2.53 -15.84
C PHE A 64 -5.99 -1.67 -14.97
N LEU A 65 -5.82 -0.35 -14.98
CA LEU A 65 -6.68 0.55 -14.20
C LEU A 65 -8.13 0.52 -14.68
N LYS A 66 -8.37 0.42 -15.99
CA LYS A 66 -9.73 0.30 -16.54
C LYS A 66 -10.42 -0.98 -16.08
N GLU A 67 -9.74 -2.11 -16.23
CA GLU A 67 -10.25 -3.41 -15.79
C GLU A 67 -10.56 -3.40 -14.29
N LEU A 68 -9.65 -2.87 -13.49
CA LEU A 68 -9.84 -2.70 -12.05
C LEU A 68 -11.03 -1.80 -11.70
N SER A 69 -11.13 -0.61 -12.31
CA SER A 69 -12.24 0.32 -12.08
C SER A 69 -13.61 -0.29 -12.43
N ASN A 70 -13.63 -1.20 -13.42
CA ASN A 70 -14.82 -1.96 -13.81
C ASN A 70 -15.09 -3.18 -12.91
N GLY A 71 -14.35 -3.34 -11.81
CA GLY A 71 -14.54 -4.40 -10.83
C GLY A 71 -13.83 -5.73 -11.15
N GLN A 72 -12.92 -5.77 -12.13
CA GLN A 72 -12.13 -6.97 -12.40
C GLN A 72 -11.00 -7.10 -11.38
N THR A 73 -11.16 -8.03 -10.42
CA THR A 73 -10.25 -8.18 -9.27
C THR A 73 -9.37 -9.42 -9.32
N GLU A 74 -9.42 -10.21 -10.40
CA GLU A 74 -8.67 -11.47 -10.57
C GLU A 74 -7.15 -11.27 -10.80
N TYR A 75 -6.62 -10.06 -10.55
CA TYR A 75 -5.21 -9.76 -10.70
C TYR A 75 -4.37 -10.16 -9.48
N LYS A 76 -4.95 -10.14 -8.26
CA LYS A 76 -4.22 -10.44 -7.01
C LYS A 76 -3.43 -11.75 -7.04
N PRO A 77 -4.02 -12.91 -7.43
CA PRO A 77 -3.27 -14.17 -7.51
C PRO A 77 -2.24 -14.21 -8.65
N LYS A 78 -2.20 -13.18 -9.51
CA LYS A 78 -1.28 -13.08 -10.65
C LYS A 78 -0.10 -12.16 -10.38
N ILE A 79 -0.08 -11.45 -9.24
CA ILE A 79 1.06 -10.65 -8.77
C ILE A 79 2.20 -11.60 -8.35
N SER A 80 3.44 -11.16 -8.51
CA SER A 80 4.63 -11.95 -8.20
C SER A 80 4.68 -12.33 -6.71
N GLU A 81 4.69 -13.64 -6.42
CA GLU A 81 4.87 -14.16 -5.06
C GLU A 81 6.21 -13.68 -4.47
N ASN A 82 7.28 -13.68 -5.27
CA ASN A 82 8.59 -13.20 -4.84
C ASN A 82 8.56 -11.72 -4.42
N SER A 83 7.86 -10.86 -5.19
CA SER A 83 7.77 -9.43 -4.85
C SER A 83 6.87 -9.18 -3.64
N THR A 84 5.83 -9.99 -3.47
CA THR A 84 4.98 -9.97 -2.27
C THR A 84 5.81 -10.33 -1.05
N GLU A 85 6.54 -11.45 -1.09
CA GLU A 85 7.43 -11.87 0.00
C GLU A 85 8.53 -10.84 0.27
N TYR A 86 9.09 -10.23 -0.78
CA TYR A 86 10.12 -9.22 -0.62
C TYR A 86 9.61 -7.97 0.10
N LEU A 87 8.40 -7.49 -0.25
CA LEU A 87 7.76 -6.42 0.50
C LEU A 87 7.44 -6.86 1.93
N GLU A 88 6.87 -8.06 2.11
CA GLU A 88 6.46 -8.59 3.41
C GLU A 88 7.57 -8.66 4.45
N ASN A 89 8.78 -8.99 3.98
CA ASN A 89 9.99 -9.10 4.80
C ASN A 89 10.78 -7.78 4.92
N SER A 90 10.35 -6.71 4.26
CA SER A 90 11.05 -5.43 4.26
C SER A 90 10.61 -4.48 5.37
N ALA A 91 11.50 -3.56 5.77
CA ALA A 91 11.14 -2.44 6.62
C ALA A 91 10.11 -1.53 5.96
N LEU A 92 10.17 -1.39 4.63
CA LEU A 92 9.24 -0.58 3.82
C LEU A 92 7.78 -0.93 4.11
N ARG A 93 7.41 -2.21 4.26
CA ARG A 93 6.02 -2.60 4.57
C ARG A 93 5.51 -1.96 5.84
N LEU A 94 6.34 -1.88 6.89
CA LEU A 94 5.96 -1.26 8.16
C LEU A 94 6.04 0.26 8.14
N GLU A 95 6.70 0.85 7.13
CA GLU A 95 6.69 2.30 6.88
C GLU A 95 5.54 2.75 5.99
N ILE A 96 4.99 1.87 5.17
CA ILE A 96 3.76 2.12 4.40
C ILE A 96 2.53 1.79 5.25
N TYR A 97 2.55 0.66 5.95
CA TYR A 97 1.37 0.10 6.60
C TYR A 97 1.56 -0.15 8.10
N SER A 98 0.45 -0.08 8.82
CA SER A 98 0.28 -0.70 10.13
C SER A 98 -0.27 -2.10 9.93
N VAL A 99 0.52 -3.12 10.30
CA VAL A 99 0.17 -4.52 10.06
C VAL A 99 -0.35 -5.20 11.33
N PRO A 100 -1.32 -6.13 11.26
CA PRO A 100 -1.77 -6.88 12.43
C PRO A 100 -0.62 -7.65 13.11
N ASP A 101 -0.47 -7.44 14.41
CA ASP A 101 0.50 -8.10 15.29
C ASP A 101 -0.20 -9.12 16.20
N SER A 102 -1.37 -8.75 16.72
CA SER A 102 -2.23 -9.64 17.50
C SER A 102 -3.70 -9.33 17.25
N ILE A 103 -4.50 -10.39 17.21
CA ILE A 103 -5.94 -10.33 16.96
C ILE A 103 -6.62 -11.24 17.98
N TRP A 104 -7.61 -10.72 18.69
CA TRP A 104 -8.36 -11.50 19.66
C TRP A 104 -9.79 -11.01 19.79
N ILE A 105 -10.66 -11.89 20.29
CA ILE A 105 -12.02 -11.55 20.64
C ILE A 105 -12.06 -11.39 22.16
N GLU A 106 -12.32 -10.17 22.61
CA GLU A 106 -12.50 -9.86 24.03
C GLU A 106 -13.95 -10.08 24.42
N ARG A 107 -14.18 -10.95 25.41
CA ARG A 107 -15.50 -11.33 25.92
C ARG A 107 -15.67 -10.99 27.39
N ASP A 108 -14.59 -10.65 28.09
CA ASP A 108 -14.61 -10.26 29.50
C ASP A 108 -15.32 -8.90 29.63
N PRO A 109 -16.50 -8.84 30.29
CA PRO A 109 -17.28 -7.61 30.43
C PRO A 109 -16.49 -6.47 31.08
N GLU A 110 -15.52 -6.77 31.94
CA GLU A 110 -14.68 -5.75 32.59
C GLU A 110 -13.65 -5.12 31.64
N LYS A 111 -13.34 -5.80 30.53
CA LYS A 111 -12.36 -5.37 29.52
C LYS A 111 -13.00 -4.77 28.27
N LEU A 112 -14.33 -4.81 28.15
CA LEU A 112 -15.02 -4.26 26.98
C LEU A 112 -14.88 -2.74 26.94
N THR A 113 -14.29 -2.22 25.85
CA THR A 113 -14.02 -0.79 25.69
C THR A 113 -15.24 0.03 25.27
N PHE A 114 -16.36 -0.62 24.92
CA PHE A 114 -17.62 0.05 24.60
C PHE A 114 -18.53 0.04 25.82
N SER A 115 -18.69 1.21 26.44
CA SER A 115 -19.38 1.41 27.73
C SER A 115 -20.84 0.93 27.80
N ASN A 116 -21.47 0.61 26.66
CA ASN A 116 -22.89 0.30 26.56
C ASN A 116 -23.21 -1.09 25.96
N ASN A 117 -22.21 -1.93 25.67
CA ASN A 117 -22.44 -3.20 24.97
C ASN A 117 -22.00 -4.43 25.78
N ASN A 118 -22.95 -5.31 26.11
CA ASN A 118 -22.68 -6.70 26.53
C ASN A 118 -22.30 -7.60 25.34
N TYR A 119 -21.67 -7.03 24.31
CA TYR A 119 -21.25 -7.73 23.12
C TYR A 119 -19.73 -7.77 23.11
N PRO A 120 -19.13 -8.93 22.80
CA PRO A 120 -17.70 -9.04 22.61
C PRO A 120 -17.15 -8.04 21.60
N THR A 121 -15.84 -7.85 21.65
CA THR A 121 -15.14 -6.98 20.70
C THR A 121 -14.06 -7.73 19.97
N LEU A 122 -13.97 -7.49 18.66
CA LEU A 122 -12.81 -7.90 17.87
C LEU A 122 -11.75 -6.80 18.01
N ASN A 123 -10.61 -7.18 18.59
CA ASN A 123 -9.49 -6.31 18.81
C ASN A 123 -8.38 -6.67 17.82
N ILE A 124 -7.81 -5.64 17.19
CA ILE A 124 -6.66 -5.78 16.30
C ILE A 124 -5.60 -4.81 16.78
N LYS A 125 -4.53 -5.34 17.35
CA LYS A 125 -3.32 -4.58 17.66
C LYS A 125 -2.43 -4.62 16.42
N ARG A 126 -2.09 -3.45 15.89
CA ARG A 126 -1.23 -3.29 14.72
C ARG A 126 0.13 -2.75 15.12
N LYS A 127 1.16 -3.20 14.43
CA LYS A 127 2.54 -2.77 14.55
C LYS A 127 2.93 -1.94 13.32
N TYR A 128 3.66 -0.85 13.54
CA TYR A 128 4.19 0.00 12.47
C TYR A 128 5.55 0.59 12.86
N LEU A 129 6.33 0.98 11.85
CA LEU A 129 7.68 1.53 12.02
C LEU A 129 7.67 3.06 11.99
N MET A 130 8.28 3.67 13.00
CA MET A 130 8.47 5.11 13.08
C MET A 130 9.73 5.56 12.32
N PRO A 131 9.82 6.84 11.91
CA PRO A 131 11.00 7.34 11.21
C PRO A 131 12.32 7.21 12.00
N ASP A 132 12.26 7.18 13.33
CA ASP A 132 13.43 6.98 14.20
C ASP A 132 13.88 5.51 14.30
N GLY A 133 13.19 4.59 13.62
CA GLY A 133 13.47 3.15 13.63
C GLY A 133 12.78 2.39 14.76
N THR A 134 11.98 3.06 15.61
CA THR A 134 11.24 2.40 16.69
C THR A 134 9.91 1.82 16.22
N PHE A 135 9.47 0.73 16.85
CA PHE A 135 8.14 0.19 16.62
C PHE A 135 7.11 0.85 17.53
N ARG A 136 5.95 1.15 16.95
CA ARG A 136 4.76 1.58 17.69
C ARG A 136 3.58 0.66 17.41
N TYR A 137 2.59 0.77 18.28
CA TYR A 137 1.39 -0.04 18.23
C TYR A 137 0.13 0.83 18.30
N GLY A 138 -0.85 0.48 17.48
CA GLY A 138 -2.20 1.04 17.52
C GLY A 138 -3.22 -0.08 17.70
N THR A 139 -4.32 0.18 18.38
CA THR A 139 -5.39 -0.80 18.58
C THR A 139 -6.67 -0.29 17.94
N SER A 140 -7.27 -1.10 17.07
CA SER A 140 -8.66 -0.89 16.63
C SER A 140 -9.58 -1.87 17.32
N VAL A 141 -10.75 -1.39 17.72
CA VAL A 141 -11.78 -2.21 18.34
C VAL A 141 -13.06 -2.10 17.53
N SER A 142 -13.69 -3.23 17.23
CA SER A 142 -15.00 -3.28 16.60
C SER A 142 -15.94 -4.21 17.36
N SER A 143 -17.24 -3.96 17.24
CA SER A 143 -18.27 -4.83 17.82
C SER A 143 -18.23 -6.22 17.20
N PHE A 144 -18.37 -7.26 18.02
CA PHE A 144 -18.45 -8.65 17.59
C PHE A 144 -19.78 -9.27 18.03
N GLN A 145 -20.49 -9.89 17.09
CA GLN A 145 -21.90 -10.27 17.29
C GLN A 145 -22.07 -11.54 18.14
N TYR A 146 -21.06 -12.42 18.19
CA TYR A 146 -21.15 -13.71 18.87
C TYR A 146 -20.70 -13.60 20.32
N LYS A 147 -21.65 -13.69 21.25
CA LYS A 147 -21.40 -13.57 22.70
C LYS A 147 -20.55 -14.71 23.24
N GLU A 148 -20.86 -15.94 22.84
CA GLU A 148 -20.10 -17.13 23.22
C GLU A 148 -19.01 -17.44 22.17
N PRO A 149 -17.96 -18.20 22.55
CA PRO A 149 -17.04 -18.79 21.59
C PRO A 149 -17.79 -19.65 20.57
N ILE A 150 -17.43 -19.50 19.30
CA ILE A 150 -17.92 -20.34 18.22
C ILE A 150 -16.74 -21.01 17.53
N ASP A 151 -16.98 -22.15 16.88
CA ASP A 151 -15.94 -22.88 16.14
C ASP A 151 -15.26 -21.99 15.07
N ASP A 152 -15.98 -21.00 14.54
CA ASP A 152 -15.50 -20.06 13.52
C ASP A 152 -14.65 -18.90 14.08
N ASP A 153 -14.45 -18.76 15.39
CA ASP A 153 -13.63 -17.68 15.97
C ASP A 153 -12.22 -17.65 15.33
N SER A 154 -11.64 -18.83 15.10
CA SER A 154 -10.33 -18.96 14.45
C SER A 154 -10.38 -18.51 12.99
N VAL A 155 -11.45 -18.84 12.26
CA VAL A 155 -11.65 -18.42 10.86
C VAL A 155 -11.80 -16.90 10.78
N ILE A 156 -12.53 -16.30 11.73
CA ILE A 156 -12.71 -14.86 11.82
C ILE A 156 -11.37 -14.18 12.10
N ILE A 157 -10.59 -14.68 13.06
CA ILE A 157 -9.24 -14.18 13.35
C ILE A 157 -8.34 -14.29 12.12
N GLU A 158 -8.35 -15.45 11.43
CA GLU A 158 -7.55 -15.68 10.24
C GLU A 158 -7.88 -14.68 9.12
N SER A 159 -9.17 -14.41 8.91
CA SER A 159 -9.66 -13.45 7.91
C SER A 159 -9.19 -12.01 8.13
N ARG A 160 -8.60 -11.72 9.29
CA ARG A 160 -8.15 -10.38 9.72
C ARG A 160 -6.63 -10.24 9.74
N LYS A 161 -5.86 -11.30 9.53
CA LYS A 161 -4.37 -11.23 9.55
C LYS A 161 -3.79 -10.31 8.47
N ASN A 162 -4.49 -10.18 7.35
CA ASN A 162 -4.08 -9.32 6.23
C ASN A 162 -4.80 -7.95 6.23
N TRP A 163 -5.55 -7.62 7.29
CA TRP A 163 -6.19 -6.30 7.44
C TRP A 163 -5.19 -5.25 7.93
N ILE A 164 -4.38 -4.80 6.99
CA ILE A 164 -3.49 -3.66 7.16
C ILE A 164 -4.27 -2.34 7.27
N ASP A 165 -3.57 -1.31 7.75
CA ASP A 165 -4.01 0.09 7.72
C ASP A 165 -2.82 0.94 7.28
N ILE A 166 -3.01 2.23 7.00
CA ILE A 166 -1.94 3.13 6.60
C ILE A 166 -1.09 3.52 7.82
N ASN A 167 0.24 3.53 7.65
CA ASN A 167 1.14 4.17 8.60
C ASN A 167 1.32 5.65 8.22
N TYR A 168 0.52 6.53 8.82
CA TYR A 168 0.61 7.99 8.59
C TYR A 168 1.91 8.61 9.09
N ASP A 169 2.53 7.99 10.10
CA ASP A 169 3.78 8.47 10.70
C ASP A 169 5.03 7.94 10.00
N GLY A 170 4.91 6.90 9.18
CA GLY A 170 6.00 6.26 8.47
C GLY A 170 6.66 7.16 7.43
N ARG A 171 7.88 6.80 7.03
CA ARG A 171 8.63 7.64 6.07
C ARG A 171 7.95 7.71 4.71
N TYR A 172 7.20 6.69 4.30
CA TYR A 172 6.44 6.72 3.05
C TYR A 172 5.39 7.83 3.03
N SER A 173 4.51 7.87 4.04
CA SER A 173 3.50 8.93 4.17
C SER A 173 4.13 10.32 4.27
N ARG A 174 5.24 10.45 5.00
CA ARG A 174 6.00 11.71 5.08
C ARG A 174 6.62 12.11 3.75
N ALA A 175 7.15 11.16 2.99
CA ALA A 175 7.75 11.41 1.68
C ALA A 175 6.69 11.87 0.67
N LEU A 176 5.49 11.26 0.65
CA LEU A 176 4.37 11.72 -0.16
C LEU A 176 3.91 13.12 0.24
N ASN A 177 3.82 13.41 1.55
CA ASN A 177 3.43 14.72 2.04
C ASN A 177 4.42 15.83 1.67
N ALA A 178 5.73 15.54 1.66
CA ALA A 178 6.77 16.49 1.28
C ALA A 178 6.62 16.99 -0.17
N ILE A 179 6.08 16.16 -1.07
CA ILE A 179 5.86 16.48 -2.47
C ILE A 179 4.38 16.75 -2.83
N SER A 180 3.48 16.76 -1.84
CA SER A 180 2.02 16.81 -2.05
C SER A 180 1.59 17.99 -2.92
N ASN A 181 2.12 19.20 -2.64
CA ASN A 181 1.81 20.44 -3.34
C ASN A 181 2.35 20.53 -4.78
N LYS A 182 2.93 19.44 -5.31
CA LYS A 182 3.52 19.37 -6.66
C LYS A 182 2.62 18.68 -7.68
N SER A 183 1.50 18.10 -7.24
CA SER A 183 0.51 17.46 -8.11
C SER A 183 -0.89 17.62 -7.53
N ASP A 184 -1.82 18.14 -8.33
CA ASP A 184 -3.21 18.31 -7.93
C ASP A 184 -3.84 16.96 -7.59
N PHE A 185 -3.57 15.92 -8.40
CA PHE A 185 -4.02 14.56 -8.12
C PHE A 185 -3.48 14.05 -6.78
N LEU A 186 -2.19 14.25 -6.50
CA LEU A 186 -1.59 13.77 -5.26
C LEU A 186 -2.17 14.52 -4.05
N THR A 187 -2.35 15.83 -4.16
CA THR A 187 -2.98 16.66 -3.11
C THR A 187 -4.39 16.16 -2.78
N GLU A 188 -5.21 15.93 -3.81
CA GLU A 188 -6.58 15.45 -3.63
C GLU A 188 -6.62 14.03 -3.08
N TYR A 189 -5.79 13.13 -3.63
CA TYR A 189 -5.68 11.75 -3.15
C TYR A 189 -5.30 11.70 -1.66
N LEU A 190 -4.27 12.43 -1.24
CA LEU A 190 -3.83 12.45 0.16
C LEU A 190 -4.93 13.01 1.08
N LYS A 191 -5.64 14.05 0.65
CA LYS A 191 -6.77 14.60 1.40
C LYS A 191 -7.88 13.57 1.63
N ILE A 192 -8.24 12.80 0.60
CA ILE A 192 -9.29 11.77 0.71
C ILE A 192 -8.81 10.63 1.61
N ARG A 193 -7.56 10.19 1.42
CA ARG A 193 -6.94 9.11 2.19
C ARG A 193 -6.88 9.46 3.67
N ASP A 194 -6.38 10.65 4.02
CA ASP A 194 -6.26 11.10 5.40
C ASP A 194 -7.63 11.27 6.08
N ALA A 195 -8.69 11.55 5.32
CA ALA A 195 -10.06 11.64 5.82
C ALA A 195 -10.76 10.28 5.95
N SER A 196 -10.42 9.31 5.09
CA SER A 196 -11.21 8.07 4.92
C SER A 196 -10.49 6.80 5.35
N GLY A 197 -9.17 6.85 5.58
CA GLY A 197 -8.35 5.66 5.73
C GLY A 197 -7.98 5.04 4.39
N MET A 198 -7.78 3.71 4.39
CA MET A 198 -7.57 2.96 3.15
C MET A 198 -8.75 3.12 2.20
N ILE A 199 -8.45 3.50 0.95
CA ILE A 199 -9.44 3.67 -0.12
C ILE A 199 -9.49 2.37 -0.91
N ASP A 200 -10.70 1.94 -1.31
CA ASP A 200 -10.83 0.79 -2.20
C ASP A 200 -10.05 1.03 -3.52
N PRO A 201 -9.15 0.11 -3.92
CA PRO A 201 -8.33 0.25 -5.13
C PRO A 201 -9.12 0.60 -6.40
N ARG A 202 -10.38 0.18 -6.50
CA ARG A 202 -11.26 0.47 -7.65
C ARG A 202 -11.53 1.97 -7.78
N PHE A 203 -11.78 2.65 -6.66
CA PHE A 203 -12.00 4.09 -6.65
C PHE A 203 -10.71 4.86 -6.94
N ILE A 204 -9.56 4.37 -6.46
CA ILE A 204 -8.26 4.97 -6.78
C ILE A 204 -8.01 4.87 -8.30
N ALA A 205 -8.26 3.70 -8.89
CA ALA A 205 -8.11 3.49 -10.32
C ALA A 205 -9.05 4.35 -11.16
N GLU A 206 -10.33 4.44 -10.77
CA GLU A 206 -11.32 5.31 -11.42
C GLU A 206 -10.86 6.78 -11.39
N ARG A 207 -10.46 7.29 -10.22
CA ARG A 207 -9.98 8.67 -10.07
C ARG A 207 -8.70 8.93 -10.88
N MET A 208 -7.75 8.00 -10.91
CA MET A 208 -6.55 8.13 -11.75
C MET A 208 -6.91 8.26 -13.25
N LEU A 209 -7.91 7.50 -13.72
CA LEU A 209 -8.39 7.55 -15.11
C LEU A 209 -9.10 8.88 -15.42
N GLU A 210 -9.98 9.34 -14.53
CA GLU A 210 -10.71 10.60 -14.67
C GLU A 210 -9.79 11.81 -14.67
N SER A 211 -8.81 11.85 -13.76
CA SER A 211 -7.80 12.91 -13.66
C SER A 211 -6.74 12.84 -14.77
N LYS A 212 -6.77 11.80 -15.63
CA LYS A 212 -5.83 11.60 -16.75
C LYS A 212 -4.36 11.69 -16.30
N VAL A 213 -4.04 11.07 -15.16
CA VAL A 213 -2.68 11.10 -14.60
C VAL A 213 -1.65 10.59 -15.61
N ASP A 214 -0.44 11.13 -15.57
CA ASP A 214 0.63 10.59 -16.42
C ASP A 214 1.13 9.25 -15.87
N LEU A 215 0.73 8.15 -16.51
CA LEU A 215 1.14 6.80 -16.14
C LEU A 215 2.64 6.50 -16.38
N ASN A 216 3.39 7.44 -16.97
CA ASN A 216 4.86 7.38 -16.98
C ASN A 216 5.50 8.07 -15.76
N ASN A 217 4.73 8.79 -14.95
CA ASN A 217 5.22 9.55 -13.81
C ASN A 217 5.74 8.62 -12.69
N TYR A 218 6.90 9.00 -12.13
CA TYR A 218 7.60 8.25 -11.08
C TYR A 218 6.73 7.97 -9.84
N PHE A 219 5.95 8.96 -9.39
CA PHE A 219 5.12 8.87 -8.19
C PHE A 219 3.81 8.13 -8.45
N ILE A 220 3.18 8.36 -9.60
CA ILE A 220 1.96 7.65 -9.98
C ILE A 220 2.18 6.14 -10.02
N LYS A 221 3.29 5.68 -10.61
CA LYS A 221 3.63 4.25 -10.60
C LYS A 221 3.78 3.69 -9.19
N ARG A 222 4.44 4.42 -8.29
CA ARG A 222 4.61 4.00 -6.89
C ARG A 222 3.30 3.95 -6.12
N LEU A 223 2.42 4.92 -6.32
CA LEU A 223 1.06 4.88 -5.76
C LEU A 223 0.27 3.67 -6.27
N ILE A 224 0.37 3.33 -7.57
CA ILE A 224 -0.28 2.11 -8.08
C ILE A 224 0.27 0.87 -7.35
N ILE A 225 1.59 0.80 -7.12
CA ILE A 225 2.18 -0.33 -6.41
C ILE A 225 1.72 -0.42 -4.95
N THR A 226 1.70 0.68 -4.20
CA THR A 226 1.39 0.63 -2.75
C THR A 226 -0.09 0.72 -2.41
N GLU A 227 -0.92 1.28 -3.29
CA GLU A 227 -2.34 1.52 -2.97
C GLU A 227 -3.28 0.58 -3.71
N ILE A 228 -2.79 -0.09 -4.76
CA ILE A 228 -3.61 -0.95 -5.61
C ILE A 228 -3.08 -2.39 -5.64
N VAL A 229 -1.77 -2.57 -5.81
CA VAL A 229 -1.18 -3.89 -6.05
C VAL A 229 -0.94 -4.66 -4.75
N TYR A 230 -0.25 -4.04 -3.78
CA TYR A 230 0.07 -4.61 -2.46
C TYR A 230 -0.78 -3.97 -1.37
#